data_AF-A0A1W9QNR8-F1
#
_entry.id   AF-A0A1W9QNR8-F1
#
_cell.length_a   1.000
_cell.length_b   1.000
_cell.length_c   1.000
_cell.angle_alpha   90.00
_cell.angle_beta   90.00
_cell.angle_gamma   90.00
#
_symmetry.space_group_name_H-M   'P 1'
#
loop_
_entity.id
_entity.type
_entity.pdbx_description
1 polymer ?
#
loop_
_entity_poly.entity_id
_entity_poly.type
_entity_poly.pdbx_seq_one_letter_code
_entity_poly.pdbx_strand_id
1 'polypeptide(L)'
;MKYTDPSGEIIWVPIVIGAVIGTYMGGTLANNDYNPANWDYSSGKTWGYMAGGAIVGGISGYFGGMIAATEIPMSNTLGIMGASLVNSVGTSIYTGGQTDISISFGVGSFNFNTGKFNGIWNWNNISTMEKIGYSLGAILNSIDLYRFATWDVLSFEEKLAKLQKQYPNNNISYDPSTTKEGFYNENNKTIYLGKRGLNKNYGWAKSTVEHEYQHYLDYKNQDFDLTGIEDQRSYNILLDERAYLTEMNNAAKNGLSYTQYQDIINRLTHNATLLNHQINMQSYSLKLWILSIIKR
;
A
#
# COMPACT_ATOMS: atom_id res chain seq x y z
N MET A 1 26.31 -14.71 19.13
CA MET A 1 25.30 -13.66 19.33
C MET A 1 24.45 -13.60 18.07
N LYS A 2 23.23 -14.13 18.15
CA LYS A 2 22.32 -14.27 17.01
C LYS A 2 21.09 -13.42 17.36
N TYR A 3 21.10 -12.16 16.93
CA TYR A 3 19.99 -11.22 17.02
C TYR A 3 19.59 -10.79 15.60
N THR A 4 19.25 -11.77 14.77
CA THR A 4 18.59 -11.53 13.51
C THR A 4 17.33 -12.37 13.49
N ASP A 5 16.22 -11.69 13.77
CA ASP A 5 14.86 -12.16 13.57
C ASP A 5 14.59 -12.31 12.06
N PRO A 6 14.13 -13.47 11.57
CA PRO A 6 13.82 -13.70 10.16
C PRO A 6 12.67 -12.85 9.59
N SER A 7 11.93 -12.11 10.41
CA SER A 7 10.75 -11.31 10.00
C SER A 7 11.06 -9.85 9.60
N GLY A 8 12.25 -9.33 9.91
CA GLY A 8 12.63 -7.94 9.56
C GLY A 8 11.84 -6.83 10.28
N GLU A 9 10.93 -7.18 11.20
CA GLU A 9 10.08 -6.23 11.91
C GLU A 9 10.69 -5.86 13.27
N ILE A 10 11.36 -4.72 13.36
CA ILE A 10 11.97 -4.27 14.61
C ILE A 10 10.88 -3.61 15.47
N ILE A 11 10.08 -4.43 16.18
CA ILE A 11 8.98 -4.02 17.07
C ILE A 11 9.43 -2.94 18.08
N TRP A 12 10.70 -2.94 18.47
CA TRP A 12 11.27 -2.00 19.44
C TRP A 12 11.50 -0.59 18.91
N VAL A 13 11.63 -0.40 17.58
CA VAL A 13 11.95 0.91 17.00
C VAL A 13 10.84 1.94 17.25
N PRO A 14 9.55 1.66 16.94
CA PRO A 14 8.46 2.57 17.27
C PRO A 14 8.36 2.89 18.77
N ILE A 15 8.65 1.92 19.64
CA ILE A 15 8.66 2.09 21.10
C ILE A 15 9.74 3.08 21.52
N VAL A 16 10.97 2.91 21.02
CA VAL A 16 12.10 3.79 21.37
C VAL A 16 11.86 5.21 20.85
N ILE A 17 11.39 5.36 19.60
CA ILE A 17 11.05 6.67 19.02
C ILE A 17 9.96 7.34 19.86
N GLY A 18 8.89 6.59 20.18
CA GLY A 18 7.80 7.06 21.01
C GLY A 18 8.28 7.50 22.39
N ALA A 19 9.14 6.72 23.05
CA ALA A 19 9.69 7.04 24.36
C ALA A 19 10.59 8.29 24.33
N VAL A 20 11.42 8.46 23.31
CA VAL A 20 12.28 9.66 23.16
C VAL A 20 11.42 10.91 22.95
N ILE A 21 10.45 10.86 22.04
CA ILE A 21 9.52 11.97 21.80
C ILE A 21 8.72 12.26 23.08
N GLY A 22 8.19 11.22 23.73
CA GLY A 22 7.42 11.35 24.96
C GLY A 22 8.22 11.97 26.10
N THR A 23 9.50 11.58 26.27
CA THR A 23 10.42 12.18 27.24
C THR A 23 10.56 13.68 27.00
N TYR A 24 10.77 14.05 25.73
CA TYR A 24 10.93 15.45 25.33
C TYR A 24 9.65 16.27 25.57
N MET A 25 8.48 15.71 25.23
CA MET A 25 7.19 16.35 25.47
C MET A 25 6.91 16.51 26.98
N GLY A 26 7.25 15.49 27.78
CA GLY A 26 7.13 15.56 29.24
C GLY A 26 8.01 16.66 29.85
N GLY A 27 9.27 16.75 29.43
CA GLY A 27 10.18 17.83 29.85
C GLY A 27 9.69 19.22 29.45
N THR A 28 9.16 19.34 28.23
CA THR A 28 8.53 20.57 27.72
C THR A 28 7.34 20.98 28.57
N LEU A 29 6.45 20.03 28.90
CA LEU A 29 5.25 20.29 29.72
C LEU A 29 5.59 20.66 31.17
N ALA A 30 6.64 20.06 31.75
CA ALA A 30 7.05 20.38 33.12
C ALA A 30 7.58 21.82 33.25
N ASN A 31 8.29 22.29 32.22
CA ASN A 31 9.04 23.55 32.21
C ASN A 31 8.36 24.66 31.40
N ASN A 32 7.33 24.34 30.62
CA ASN A 32 6.69 25.25 29.67
C ASN A 32 7.67 25.89 28.67
N ASP A 33 8.71 25.14 28.29
CA ASP A 33 9.77 25.57 27.36
C ASP A 33 10.18 24.39 26.48
N TYR A 34 10.30 24.61 25.18
CA TYR A 34 10.73 23.60 24.21
C TYR A 34 12.25 23.39 24.21
N ASN A 35 13.05 24.31 24.77
CA ASN A 35 14.50 24.18 24.82
C ASN A 35 14.95 23.35 26.03
N PRO A 36 15.52 22.14 25.84
CA PRO A 36 15.97 21.30 26.96
C PRO A 36 17.05 21.94 27.81
N ALA A 37 17.87 22.82 27.23
CA ALA A 37 18.92 23.52 27.98
C ALA A 37 18.36 24.47 29.05
N ASN A 38 17.09 24.90 28.91
CA ASN A 38 16.42 25.80 29.84
C ASN A 38 15.61 25.05 30.92
N TRP A 39 15.55 23.71 30.87
CA TRP A 39 14.75 22.95 31.81
C TRP A 39 15.37 22.94 33.21
N ASP A 40 14.51 23.02 34.23
CA ASP A 40 14.93 22.88 35.62
C ASP A 40 15.12 21.40 35.98
N TYR A 41 16.35 20.93 35.79
CA TYR A 41 16.76 19.56 36.14
C TYR A 41 16.90 19.32 37.65
N SER A 42 16.80 20.36 38.48
CA SER A 42 16.75 20.21 39.94
C SER A 42 15.34 19.85 40.43
N SER A 43 14.31 20.06 39.59
CA SER A 43 12.92 19.78 39.91
C SER A 43 12.56 18.31 39.71
N GLY A 44 12.03 17.69 40.77
CA GLY A 44 11.42 16.35 40.69
C GLY A 44 10.24 16.29 39.71
N LYS A 45 9.57 17.42 39.43
CA LYS A 45 8.51 17.50 38.41
C LYS A 45 9.06 17.27 37.00
N THR A 46 10.21 17.86 36.67
CA THR A 46 10.87 17.69 35.37
C THR A 46 11.19 16.22 35.13
N TRP A 47 11.86 15.57 36.07
CA TRP A 47 12.17 14.13 35.97
C TRP A 47 10.91 13.26 35.94
N GLY A 48 9.92 13.56 36.78
CA GLY A 48 8.65 12.82 36.82
C GLY A 48 7.88 12.88 35.51
N TYR A 49 7.76 14.07 34.91
CA TYR A 49 7.05 14.24 33.63
C TYR A 49 7.86 13.68 32.46
N MET A 50 9.19 13.80 32.45
CA MET A 50 10.05 13.15 31.47
C MET A 50 9.88 11.63 31.51
N ALA A 51 9.90 11.02 32.71
CA ALA A 51 9.70 9.59 32.88
C ALA A 51 8.28 9.14 32.49
N GLY A 52 7.25 9.87 32.93
CA GLY A 52 5.86 9.61 32.56
C GLY A 52 5.64 9.73 31.05
N GLY A 53 6.21 10.76 30.44
CA GLY A 53 6.24 10.98 29.00
C GLY A 53 6.96 9.84 28.27
N ALA A 54 8.10 9.37 28.76
CA ALA A 54 8.82 8.24 28.15
C ALA A 54 7.97 6.95 28.13
N ILE A 55 7.31 6.64 29.24
CA ILE A 55 6.45 5.46 29.36
C ILE A 55 5.26 5.56 28.41
N VAL A 56 4.52 6.67 28.49
CA VAL A 56 3.33 6.88 27.66
C VAL A 56 3.69 6.93 26.18
N GLY A 57 4.74 7.67 25.83
CA GLY A 57 5.23 7.76 24.46
C GLY A 57 5.66 6.40 23.91
N GLY A 58 6.34 5.58 24.72
CA GLY A 58 6.72 4.22 24.33
C GLY A 58 5.51 3.31 24.08
N ILE A 59 4.50 3.36 24.95
CA ILE A 59 3.25 2.62 24.78
C ILE A 59 2.50 3.10 23.53
N SER A 60 2.40 4.41 23.31
CA SER A 60 1.80 4.97 22.10
C SER A 60 2.54 4.57 20.84
N GLY A 61 3.87 4.57 20.86
CA GLY A 61 4.72 4.10 19.78
C GLY A 61 4.49 2.62 19.46
N TYR A 62 4.34 1.78 20.50
CA TYR A 62 3.97 0.37 20.34
C TYR A 62 2.63 0.20 19.62
N PHE A 63 1.56 0.83 20.13
CA PHE A 63 0.22 0.70 19.53
C PHE A 63 0.17 1.28 18.11
N GLY A 64 0.77 2.45 17.89
CA GLY A 64 0.84 3.07 16.58
C GLY A 64 1.57 2.21 15.56
N GLY A 65 2.75 1.69 15.94
CA GLY A 65 3.55 0.81 15.10
C GLY A 65 2.84 -0.50 14.79
N MET A 66 2.25 -1.15 15.80
CA MET A 66 1.51 -2.40 15.64
C MET A 66 0.33 -2.24 14.68
N ILE A 67 -0.46 -1.16 14.82
CA ILE A 67 -1.59 -0.91 13.92
C ILE A 67 -1.08 -0.58 12.52
N ALA A 68 -0.07 0.29 12.37
CA ALA A 68 0.48 0.66 11.07
C ALA A 68 1.09 -0.53 10.31
N ALA A 69 1.65 -1.51 11.03
CA ALA A 69 2.17 -2.76 10.50
C ALA A 69 1.07 -3.72 9.98
N THR A 70 -0.18 -3.54 10.39
CA THR A 70 -1.25 -4.38 9.88
C THR A 70 -1.53 -4.13 8.40
N GLU A 71 -2.07 -5.14 7.73
CA GLU A 71 -2.48 -5.05 6.31
C GLU A 71 -3.89 -4.48 6.14
N ILE A 72 -4.51 -3.95 7.20
CA ILE A 72 -5.87 -3.40 7.11
C ILE A 72 -5.89 -2.09 6.29
N PRO A 73 -7.02 -1.77 5.66
CA PRO A 73 -7.19 -0.48 5.00
C PRO A 73 -6.94 0.68 5.97
N MET A 74 -6.17 1.68 5.53
CA MET A 74 -5.83 2.87 6.31
C MET A 74 -5.03 2.57 7.60
N SER A 75 -4.18 1.54 7.58
CA SER A 75 -3.42 1.12 8.76
C SER A 75 -2.52 2.22 9.34
N ASN A 76 -1.89 3.07 8.53
CA ASN A 76 -1.09 4.18 9.03
C ASN A 76 -1.98 5.25 9.69
N THR A 77 -3.11 5.62 9.07
CA THR A 77 -4.07 6.55 9.66
C THR A 77 -4.63 6.03 10.99
N LEU A 78 -5.01 4.76 11.04
CA LEU A 78 -5.49 4.12 12.27
C LEU A 78 -4.38 4.03 13.32
N GLY A 79 -3.13 3.82 12.91
CA GLY A 79 -1.97 3.87 13.78
C GLY A 79 -1.75 5.25 14.40
N ILE A 80 -1.88 6.32 13.61
CA ILE A 80 -1.85 7.71 14.10
C ILE A 80 -2.97 7.96 15.11
N MET A 81 -4.19 7.52 14.79
CA MET A 81 -5.35 7.65 15.68
C MET A 81 -5.14 6.92 17.00
N GLY A 82 -4.73 5.65 16.95
CA GLY A 82 -4.47 4.84 18.13
C GLY A 82 -3.34 5.41 18.99
N ALA A 83 -2.19 5.73 18.39
CA ALA A 83 -1.05 6.28 19.09
C ALA A 83 -1.36 7.62 19.75
N SER A 84 -2.02 8.53 19.02
CA SER A 84 -2.33 9.87 19.52
C SER A 84 -3.34 9.85 20.66
N LEU A 85 -4.36 8.99 20.59
CA LEU A 85 -5.34 8.83 21.66
C LEU A 85 -4.69 8.25 22.92
N VAL A 86 -3.90 7.17 22.79
CA VAL A 86 -3.16 6.60 23.92
C VAL A 86 -2.21 7.62 24.53
N ASN A 87 -1.55 8.42 23.69
CA ASN A 87 -0.60 9.43 24.15
C ASN A 87 -1.31 10.55 24.91
N SER A 88 -2.42 11.07 24.40
CA SER A 88 -3.14 12.18 25.02
C SER A 88 -3.81 11.77 26.33
N VAL A 89 -4.41 10.58 26.39
CA VAL A 89 -4.97 10.01 27.63
C VAL A 89 -3.87 9.77 28.66
N GLY A 90 -2.78 9.10 28.27
CA GLY A 90 -1.67 8.82 29.19
C GLY A 90 -1.02 10.11 29.70
N THR A 91 -0.87 11.11 28.84
CA THR A 91 -0.35 12.43 29.22
C THR A 91 -1.27 13.15 30.18
N SER A 92 -2.59 13.12 29.94
CA SER A 92 -3.57 13.67 30.87
C SER A 92 -3.46 13.01 32.25
N ILE A 93 -3.24 11.69 32.30
CA ILE A 93 -3.07 10.95 33.56
C ILE A 93 -1.79 11.41 34.30
N TYR A 94 -0.61 11.34 33.67
CA TYR A 94 0.63 11.64 34.40
C TYR A 94 0.82 13.13 34.72
N THR A 95 0.14 14.02 34.00
CA THR A 95 0.13 15.46 34.29
C THR A 95 -0.97 15.88 35.28
N GLY A 96 -1.81 14.94 35.74
CA GLY A 96 -2.91 15.23 36.66
C GLY A 96 -4.04 16.06 36.04
N GLY A 97 -4.32 15.86 34.75
CA GLY A 97 -5.40 16.52 34.00
C GLY A 97 -5.04 17.88 33.40
N GLN A 98 -3.76 18.28 33.44
CA GLN A 98 -3.31 19.56 32.89
C GLN A 98 -3.31 19.58 31.35
N THR A 99 -3.24 18.42 30.71
CA THR A 99 -3.31 18.30 29.25
C THR A 99 -4.65 17.75 28.79
N ASP A 100 -5.16 18.32 27.71
CA ASP A 100 -6.40 17.87 27.08
C ASP A 100 -6.25 16.50 26.40
N ILE A 101 -7.34 15.74 26.40
CA ILE A 101 -7.45 14.49 25.65
C ILE A 101 -7.85 14.84 24.22
N SER A 102 -7.11 14.32 23.25
CA SER A 102 -7.33 14.55 21.83
C SER A 102 -6.95 13.34 20.98
N ILE A 103 -7.53 13.25 19.79
CA ILE A 103 -7.22 12.23 18.79
C ILE A 103 -6.81 12.89 17.49
N SER A 104 -5.73 12.41 16.88
CA SER A 104 -5.21 12.87 15.59
C SER A 104 -5.56 11.89 14.48
N PHE A 105 -5.94 12.41 13.33
CA PHE A 105 -6.27 11.66 12.12
C PHE A 105 -5.22 11.87 11.02
N GLY A 106 -4.02 12.32 11.41
CA GLY A 106 -2.96 12.70 10.49
C GLY A 106 -3.12 14.14 10.05
N VAL A 107 -4.14 14.50 9.25
CA VAL A 107 -4.32 15.87 8.70
C VAL A 107 -4.94 16.88 9.67
N GLY A 108 -5.39 16.41 10.83
CA GLY A 108 -6.03 17.22 11.85
C GLY A 108 -6.32 16.39 13.09
N SER A 109 -6.88 17.03 14.10
CA SER A 109 -7.20 16.41 15.38
C SER A 109 -8.46 16.99 16.00
N PHE A 110 -9.12 16.16 16.79
CA PHE A 110 -10.26 16.55 17.62
C PHE A 110 -9.84 16.54 19.09
N ASN A 111 -10.11 17.64 19.79
CA ASN A 111 -9.90 17.77 21.23
C ASN A 111 -11.23 17.52 21.95
N PHE A 112 -11.28 16.48 22.79
CA PHE A 112 -12.48 16.06 23.50
C PHE A 112 -12.85 16.99 24.65
N ASN A 113 -11.87 17.65 25.26
CA ASN A 113 -12.09 18.59 26.37
C ASN A 113 -12.75 19.89 25.87
N THR A 114 -12.29 20.41 24.73
CA THR A 114 -12.77 21.69 24.20
C THR A 114 -13.79 21.56 23.07
N GLY A 115 -13.99 20.36 22.52
CA GLY A 115 -14.82 20.11 21.33
C GLY A 115 -14.29 20.77 20.05
N LYS A 116 -12.99 21.13 20.02
CA LYS A 116 -12.40 21.86 18.89
C LYS A 116 -11.77 20.91 17.89
N PHE A 117 -11.94 21.24 16.62
CA PHE A 117 -11.29 20.55 15.52
C PHE A 117 -10.22 21.45 14.91
N ASN A 118 -8.98 20.97 14.93
CA ASN A 118 -7.83 21.64 14.34
C ASN A 118 -7.29 20.80 13.17
N GLY A 119 -6.65 21.44 12.21
CA GLY A 119 -6.01 20.73 11.12
C GLY A 119 -5.41 21.66 10.09
N ILE A 120 -5.02 21.09 8.96
CA ILE A 120 -4.38 21.82 7.87
C ILE A 120 -5.22 23.00 7.33
N TRP A 121 -6.56 22.95 7.46
CA TRP A 121 -7.45 24.05 7.06
C TRP A 121 -7.36 25.27 8.00
N ASN A 122 -6.82 25.12 9.21
CA ASN A 122 -6.55 26.22 10.14
C ASN A 122 -5.04 26.58 10.19
N TRP A 123 -4.30 26.37 9.09
CA TRP A 123 -2.83 26.47 9.04
C TRP A 123 -2.23 27.70 9.74
N ASN A 124 -2.84 28.88 9.58
CA ASN A 124 -2.31 30.11 10.16
C ASN A 124 -2.46 30.20 11.69
N ASN A 125 -3.36 29.42 12.27
CA ASN A 125 -3.76 29.51 13.68
C ASN A 125 -3.27 28.32 14.52
N ILE A 126 -2.46 27.44 13.96
CA ILE A 126 -1.89 26.26 14.63
C ILE A 126 -0.37 26.42 14.85
N SER A 127 0.14 25.77 15.89
CA SER A 127 1.56 25.80 16.26
C SER A 127 2.47 25.17 15.20
N THR A 128 3.76 25.52 15.22
CA THR A 128 4.76 24.93 14.31
C THR A 128 4.82 23.41 14.44
N MET A 129 4.66 22.86 15.65
CA MET A 129 4.67 21.41 15.86
C MET A 129 3.42 20.74 15.27
N GLU A 130 2.24 21.35 15.43
CA GLU A 130 1.00 20.87 14.79
C GLU A 130 1.12 20.90 13.27
N LYS A 131 1.72 21.94 12.68
CA LYS A 131 1.97 22.00 11.22
C LYS A 131 2.80 20.82 10.74
N ILE A 132 3.93 20.56 11.38
CA ILE A 132 4.82 19.44 11.03
C ILE A 132 4.09 18.12 11.19
N GLY A 133 3.43 17.93 12.34
CA GLY A 133 2.65 16.73 12.61
C GLY A 133 1.57 16.48 11.57
N TYR A 134 0.81 17.51 11.20
CA TYR A 134 -0.25 17.39 10.21
C TYR A 134 0.26 17.17 8.78
N SER A 135 1.40 17.78 8.42
CA SER A 135 2.04 17.51 7.13
C SER A 135 2.53 16.06 7.02
N LEU A 136 3.18 15.53 8.06
CA LEU A 136 3.60 14.12 8.09
C LEU A 136 2.39 13.18 8.05
N GLY A 137 1.34 13.50 8.81
CA GLY A 137 0.08 12.78 8.78
C GLY A 137 -0.59 12.79 7.41
N ALA A 138 -0.56 13.92 6.69
CA ALA A 138 -1.08 14.04 5.34
C ALA A 138 -0.35 13.10 4.36
N ILE A 139 0.99 12.99 4.49
CA ILE A 139 1.80 12.08 3.67
C ILE A 139 1.41 10.63 3.94
N LEU A 140 1.29 10.24 5.22
CA LEU A 140 0.93 8.87 5.60
C LEU A 140 -0.50 8.51 5.15
N ASN A 141 -1.46 9.41 5.31
CA ASN A 141 -2.82 9.21 4.79
C ASN A 141 -2.84 9.09 3.26
N SER A 142 -1.96 9.80 2.56
CA SER A 142 -1.83 9.70 1.10
C SER A 142 -1.27 8.36 0.66
N ILE A 143 -0.31 7.81 1.42
CA ILE A 143 0.21 6.45 1.22
C ILE A 143 -0.89 5.41 1.41
N ASP A 144 -1.70 5.54 2.47
CA ASP A 144 -2.83 4.66 2.72
C ASP A 144 -3.89 4.74 1.62
N LEU A 145 -4.23 5.96 1.19
CA LEU A 145 -5.17 6.17 0.08
C LEU A 145 -4.64 5.54 -1.21
N TYR A 146 -3.35 5.69 -1.49
CA TYR A 146 -2.71 5.04 -2.63
C TYR A 146 -2.85 3.52 -2.54
N ARG A 147 -2.45 2.90 -1.43
CA ARG A 147 -2.52 1.45 -1.22
C ARG A 147 -3.95 0.92 -1.31
N PHE A 148 -4.92 1.68 -0.81
CA PHE A 148 -6.34 1.36 -0.93
C PHE A 148 -6.82 1.45 -2.39
N ALA A 149 -6.46 2.51 -3.10
CA ALA A 149 -6.81 2.71 -4.50
C ALA A 149 -6.18 1.65 -5.42
N THR A 150 -4.95 1.22 -5.12
CA THR A 150 -4.25 0.14 -5.84
C THR A 150 -4.62 -1.25 -5.37
N TRP A 151 -5.52 -1.39 -4.40
CA TRP A 151 -5.95 -2.66 -3.78
C TRP A 151 -4.85 -3.43 -3.07
N ASP A 152 -3.69 -2.82 -2.82
CA ASP A 152 -2.55 -3.52 -2.20
C ASP A 152 -2.86 -4.00 -0.77
N VAL A 153 -3.86 -3.38 -0.10
CA VAL A 153 -4.34 -3.74 1.25
C VAL A 153 -5.51 -4.72 1.27
N LEU A 154 -6.04 -5.11 0.11
CA LEU A 154 -7.19 -6.02 0.06
C LEU A 154 -6.74 -7.48 0.12
N SER A 155 -7.50 -8.30 0.83
CA SER A 155 -7.34 -9.75 0.80
C SER A 155 -7.61 -10.32 -0.60
N PHE A 156 -7.14 -11.55 -0.86
CA PHE A 156 -7.41 -12.20 -2.15
C PHE A 156 -8.91 -12.38 -2.42
N GLU A 157 -9.70 -12.63 -1.39
CA GLU A 157 -11.16 -12.77 -1.51
C GLU A 157 -11.82 -11.45 -1.91
N GLU A 158 -11.43 -10.33 -1.29
CA GLU A 158 -11.94 -9.00 -1.65
C GLU A 158 -11.52 -8.59 -3.06
N LYS A 159 -10.26 -8.86 -3.44
CA LYS A 159 -9.77 -8.62 -4.80
C LYS A 159 -10.58 -9.45 -5.80
N LEU A 160 -10.79 -10.73 -5.52
CA LEU A 160 -11.59 -11.62 -6.37
C LEU A 160 -13.02 -11.13 -6.51
N ALA A 161 -13.69 -10.78 -5.41
CA ALA A 161 -15.07 -10.28 -5.43
C ALA A 161 -15.18 -8.98 -6.26
N LYS A 162 -14.21 -8.08 -6.15
CA LYS A 162 -14.18 -6.87 -6.99
C LYS A 162 -13.97 -7.19 -8.47
N LEU A 163 -13.10 -8.15 -8.81
CA LEU A 163 -12.91 -8.59 -10.20
C LEU A 163 -14.17 -9.25 -10.77
N GLN A 164 -14.83 -10.14 -10.01
CA GLN A 164 -16.08 -10.78 -10.41
C GLN A 164 -17.19 -9.74 -10.66
N LYS A 165 -17.29 -8.69 -9.84
CA LYS A 165 -18.23 -7.59 -10.06
C LYS A 165 -17.92 -6.80 -11.33
N GLN A 166 -16.64 -6.64 -11.66
CA GLN A 166 -16.19 -5.86 -12.81
C GLN A 166 -16.32 -6.63 -14.12
N TYR A 167 -16.13 -7.95 -14.09
CA TYR A 167 -16.25 -8.86 -15.23
C TYR A 167 -17.38 -9.87 -14.97
N PRO A 168 -18.66 -9.42 -14.87
CA PRO A 168 -19.77 -10.26 -14.43
C PRO A 168 -20.10 -11.41 -15.39
N ASN A 169 -19.66 -11.30 -16.65
CA ASN A 169 -19.85 -12.32 -17.68
C ASN A 169 -18.71 -13.35 -17.71
N ASN A 170 -17.69 -13.18 -16.87
CA ASN A 170 -16.54 -14.06 -16.80
C ASN A 170 -16.65 -14.89 -15.52
N ASN A 171 -16.52 -16.21 -15.63
CA ASN A 171 -16.40 -17.06 -14.46
C ASN A 171 -14.97 -16.95 -13.93
N ILE A 172 -14.75 -16.17 -12.86
CA ILE A 172 -13.43 -15.93 -12.27
C ILE A 172 -13.38 -16.60 -10.89
N SER A 173 -12.33 -17.37 -10.63
CA SER A 173 -12.10 -18.06 -9.37
C SER A 173 -10.65 -17.87 -8.89
N TYR A 174 -10.40 -18.19 -7.64
CA TYR A 174 -9.06 -18.14 -7.03
C TYR A 174 -8.56 -19.56 -6.79
N ASP A 175 -7.36 -19.85 -7.29
CA ASP A 175 -6.65 -21.10 -7.03
C ASP A 175 -5.36 -20.80 -6.25
N PRO A 176 -5.30 -21.05 -4.94
CA PRO A 176 -4.09 -20.80 -4.15
C PRO A 176 -2.97 -21.80 -4.45
N SER A 177 -3.26 -22.94 -5.09
CA SER A 177 -2.29 -24.01 -5.35
C SER A 177 -1.42 -23.75 -6.59
N THR A 178 -1.89 -22.90 -7.50
CA THR A 178 -1.14 -22.59 -8.72
C THR A 178 0.00 -21.60 -8.46
N THR A 179 1.14 -21.86 -9.09
CA THR A 179 2.28 -20.92 -9.11
C THR A 179 2.15 -19.88 -10.23
N LYS A 180 1.17 -20.04 -11.12
CA LYS A 180 0.89 -19.12 -12.24
C LYS A 180 0.21 -17.84 -11.74
N GLU A 181 0.24 -16.80 -12.57
CA GLU A 181 -0.51 -15.56 -12.28
C GLU A 181 -2.00 -15.77 -12.51
N GLY A 182 -2.35 -16.44 -13.60
CA GLY A 182 -3.66 -17.00 -13.87
C GLY A 182 -3.55 -18.21 -14.80
N PHE A 183 -4.68 -18.87 -15.04
CA PHE A 183 -4.88 -19.78 -16.14
C PHE A 183 -6.37 -19.91 -16.47
N TYR A 184 -6.70 -20.07 -17.74
CA TYR A 184 -8.03 -20.48 -18.17
C TYR A 184 -8.19 -22.02 -18.10
N ASN A 185 -9.32 -22.48 -17.57
CA ASN A 185 -9.70 -23.89 -17.56
C ASN A 185 -10.86 -24.13 -18.54
N GLU A 186 -10.58 -24.87 -19.61
CA GLU A 186 -11.55 -25.16 -20.68
C GLU A 186 -12.73 -26.00 -20.21
N ASN A 187 -12.52 -26.95 -19.29
CA ASN A 187 -13.53 -27.91 -18.87
C ASN A 187 -14.73 -27.23 -18.17
N ASN A 188 -14.44 -26.23 -17.35
CA ASN A 188 -15.46 -25.50 -16.58
C ASN A 188 -15.56 -24.01 -16.98
N LYS A 189 -14.87 -23.61 -18.05
CA LYS A 189 -14.84 -22.26 -18.61
C LYS A 189 -14.54 -21.18 -17.57
N THR A 190 -13.65 -21.49 -16.64
CA THR A 190 -13.31 -20.62 -15.50
C THR A 190 -11.89 -20.06 -15.66
N ILE A 191 -11.74 -18.77 -15.41
CA ILE A 191 -10.44 -18.11 -15.26
C ILE A 191 -10.03 -18.25 -13.79
N TYR A 192 -8.96 -19.02 -13.54
CA TYR A 192 -8.38 -19.14 -12.21
C TYR A 192 -7.25 -18.13 -12.06
N LEU A 193 -7.29 -17.33 -11.01
CA LEU A 193 -6.20 -16.45 -10.63
C LEU A 193 -5.39 -17.11 -9.53
N GLY A 194 -4.07 -17.09 -9.68
CA GLY A 194 -3.15 -17.56 -8.66
C GLY A 194 -2.77 -16.47 -7.68
N LYS A 195 -2.07 -16.86 -6.60
CA LYS A 195 -1.57 -15.92 -5.59
C LYS A 195 -0.77 -14.78 -6.23
N ARG A 196 0.07 -15.05 -7.23
CA ARG A 196 0.90 -14.03 -7.89
C ARG A 196 0.08 -13.01 -8.69
N GLY A 197 -1.01 -13.43 -9.33
CA GLY A 197 -1.88 -12.54 -10.11
C GLY A 197 -2.67 -11.59 -9.21
N LEU A 198 -3.18 -12.09 -8.09
CA LEU A 198 -3.93 -11.28 -7.11
C LEU A 198 -3.04 -10.49 -6.15
N ASN A 199 -1.80 -10.92 -5.87
CA ASN A 199 -0.92 -10.22 -4.92
C ASN A 199 -0.36 -8.91 -5.47
N LYS A 200 -0.39 -8.72 -6.78
CA LYS A 200 0.02 -7.46 -7.41
C LYS A 200 -1.10 -6.41 -7.32
N ASN A 201 -0.78 -5.17 -7.65
CA ASN A 201 -1.74 -4.07 -7.65
C ASN A 201 -2.95 -4.34 -8.57
N TYR A 202 -4.00 -3.54 -8.37
CA TYR A 202 -5.27 -3.63 -9.09
C TYR A 202 -5.10 -3.75 -10.62
N GLY A 203 -4.21 -2.95 -11.19
CA GLY A 203 -4.02 -2.95 -12.64
C GLY A 203 -3.47 -4.26 -13.17
N TRP A 204 -2.56 -4.90 -12.45
CA TRP A 204 -2.04 -6.20 -12.85
C TRP A 204 -3.09 -7.30 -12.76
N ALA A 205 -3.89 -7.30 -11.71
CA ALA A 205 -4.94 -8.30 -11.52
C ALA A 205 -5.97 -8.24 -12.66
N LYS A 206 -6.36 -7.02 -13.10
CA LYS A 206 -7.17 -6.82 -14.31
C LYS A 206 -6.49 -7.35 -15.57
N SER A 207 -5.21 -7.01 -15.74
CA SER A 207 -4.42 -7.44 -16.90
C SER A 207 -4.36 -8.97 -16.99
N THR A 208 -4.17 -9.64 -15.85
CA THR A 208 -4.19 -11.11 -15.76
C THR A 208 -5.54 -11.69 -16.17
N VAL A 209 -6.66 -11.10 -15.70
CA VAL A 209 -8.01 -11.56 -16.12
C VAL A 209 -8.20 -11.39 -17.63
N GLU A 210 -7.79 -10.26 -18.20
CA GLU A 210 -7.92 -10.00 -19.63
C GLU A 210 -6.99 -10.91 -20.47
N HIS A 211 -5.80 -11.24 -19.97
CA HIS A 211 -4.90 -12.24 -20.57
C HIS A 211 -5.57 -13.60 -20.68
N GLU A 212 -6.06 -14.14 -19.56
CA GLU A 212 -6.71 -15.45 -19.53
C GLU A 212 -8.03 -15.46 -20.31
N TYR A 213 -8.72 -14.32 -20.37
CA TYR A 213 -9.90 -14.19 -21.22
C TYR A 213 -9.55 -14.22 -22.71
N GLN A 214 -8.38 -13.71 -23.11
CA GLN A 214 -7.92 -13.82 -24.49
C GLN A 214 -7.73 -15.29 -24.89
N HIS A 215 -7.13 -16.11 -24.01
CA HIS A 215 -7.03 -17.56 -24.22
C HIS A 215 -8.39 -18.23 -24.42
N TYR A 216 -9.41 -17.82 -23.66
CA TYR A 216 -10.78 -18.29 -23.87
C TYR A 216 -11.34 -17.91 -25.24
N LEU A 217 -11.17 -16.66 -25.68
CA LEU A 217 -11.66 -16.22 -27.00
C LEU A 217 -10.98 -16.99 -28.13
N ASP A 218 -9.67 -17.20 -27.98
CA ASP A 218 -8.83 -17.90 -28.92
C ASP A 218 -9.24 -19.37 -29.06
N TYR A 219 -9.54 -20.03 -27.94
CA TYR A 219 -10.10 -21.39 -27.95
C TYR A 219 -11.51 -21.44 -28.56
N LYS A 220 -12.39 -20.50 -28.17
CA LYS A 220 -13.80 -20.50 -28.59
C LYS A 220 -13.98 -20.25 -30.09
N ASN A 221 -13.25 -19.29 -30.64
CA ASN A 221 -13.49 -18.84 -32.01
C ASN A 221 -12.77 -19.70 -33.05
N GLN A 222 -11.83 -20.58 -32.65
CA GLN A 222 -10.95 -21.31 -33.57
C GLN A 222 -10.32 -20.39 -34.64
N ASP A 223 -10.15 -19.11 -34.33
CA ASP A 223 -9.92 -18.00 -35.28
C ASP A 223 -8.44 -17.90 -35.68
N PHE A 224 -7.78 -19.04 -35.86
CA PHE A 224 -6.36 -19.11 -36.13
C PHE A 224 -6.11 -19.57 -37.56
N ASP A 225 -5.48 -18.69 -38.34
CA ASP A 225 -4.71 -19.09 -39.50
C ASP A 225 -3.44 -19.80 -39.00
N LEU A 226 -3.50 -21.13 -38.92
CA LEU A 226 -2.43 -22.00 -38.44
C LEU A 226 -1.51 -22.47 -39.57
N THR A 227 -1.57 -21.83 -40.74
CA THR A 227 -0.74 -22.23 -41.87
C THR A 227 0.75 -22.10 -41.53
N GLY A 228 1.43 -23.24 -41.39
CA GLY A 228 2.87 -23.32 -41.16
C GLY A 228 3.33 -23.57 -39.72
N ILE A 229 2.43 -23.82 -38.76
CA ILE A 229 2.81 -24.19 -37.39
C ILE A 229 2.82 -25.71 -37.26
N GLU A 230 4.01 -26.30 -37.18
CA GLU A 230 4.20 -27.76 -37.23
C GLU A 230 4.13 -28.44 -35.84
N ASP A 231 4.20 -27.69 -34.73
CA ASP A 231 4.26 -28.25 -33.38
C ASP A 231 3.42 -27.51 -32.31
N GLN A 232 2.97 -28.29 -31.31
CA GLN A 232 2.10 -27.82 -30.23
C GLN A 232 2.75 -26.75 -29.33
N ARG A 233 4.09 -26.73 -29.22
CA ARG A 233 4.79 -25.76 -28.38
C ARG A 233 4.75 -24.39 -29.05
N SER A 234 5.02 -24.33 -30.34
CA SER A 234 4.91 -23.09 -31.13
C SER A 234 3.49 -22.53 -31.12
N TYR A 235 2.48 -23.41 -31.18
CA TYR A 235 1.07 -23.04 -31.01
C TYR A 235 0.81 -22.33 -29.66
N ASN A 236 1.23 -22.93 -28.55
CA ASN A 236 1.01 -22.35 -27.22
C ASN A 236 1.71 -20.99 -27.05
N ILE A 237 2.91 -20.81 -27.62
CA ILE A 237 3.66 -19.56 -27.53
C ILE A 237 2.95 -18.43 -28.29
N LEU A 238 2.33 -18.72 -29.44
CA LEU A 238 1.55 -17.75 -30.22
C LEU A 238 0.27 -17.30 -29.52
N LEU A 239 -0.42 -18.23 -28.84
CA LEU A 239 -1.57 -17.88 -27.99
C LEU A 239 -1.14 -16.91 -26.87
N ASP A 240 -0.06 -17.25 -26.16
CA ASP A 240 0.49 -16.40 -25.11
C ASP A 240 0.90 -15.02 -25.65
N GLU A 241 1.52 -14.96 -26.83
CA GLU A 241 1.89 -13.70 -27.47
C GLU A 241 0.67 -12.80 -27.70
N ARG A 242 -0.44 -13.33 -28.24
CA ARG A 242 -1.69 -12.57 -28.42
C ARG A 242 -2.27 -12.08 -27.11
N ALA A 243 -2.28 -12.93 -26.09
CA ALA A 243 -2.75 -12.55 -24.76
C ALA A 243 -1.91 -11.41 -24.16
N TYR A 244 -0.59 -11.47 -24.27
CA TYR A 244 0.30 -10.37 -23.85
C TYR A 244 0.13 -9.09 -24.70
N LEU A 245 -0.16 -9.20 -26.00
CA LEU A 245 -0.50 -8.05 -26.83
C LEU A 245 -1.80 -7.37 -26.35
N THR A 246 -2.81 -8.15 -25.95
CA THR A 246 -4.05 -7.64 -25.35
C THR A 246 -3.76 -6.91 -24.03
N GLU A 247 -2.95 -7.50 -23.15
CA GLU A 247 -2.51 -6.85 -21.91
C GLU A 247 -1.80 -5.52 -22.17
N MET A 248 -0.84 -5.52 -23.11
CA MET A 248 -0.11 -4.32 -23.49
C MET A 248 -1.04 -3.26 -24.08
N ASN A 249 -2.05 -3.67 -24.86
CA ASN A 249 -3.02 -2.76 -25.45
C ASN A 249 -3.91 -2.10 -24.41
N ASN A 250 -4.27 -2.84 -23.37
CA ASN A 250 -5.11 -2.38 -22.27
C ASN A 250 -4.31 -1.83 -21.09
N ALA A 251 -2.98 -1.76 -21.17
CA ALA A 251 -2.12 -1.36 -20.08
C ALA A 251 -2.51 -0.02 -19.42
N ALA A 252 -2.79 1.00 -20.24
CA ALA A 252 -3.23 2.31 -19.75
C ALA A 252 -4.63 2.25 -19.11
N LYS A 253 -5.57 1.54 -19.75
CA LYS A 253 -6.93 1.30 -19.24
C LYS A 253 -6.91 0.56 -17.90
N ASN A 254 -5.98 -0.39 -17.76
CA ASN A 254 -5.80 -1.18 -16.56
C ASN A 254 -4.98 -0.44 -15.50
N GLY A 255 -4.32 0.68 -15.84
CA GLY A 255 -3.50 1.43 -14.90
C GLY A 255 -2.20 0.71 -14.54
N LEU A 256 -1.62 -0.04 -15.48
CA LEU A 256 -0.34 -0.71 -15.28
C LEU A 256 0.77 0.31 -15.02
N SER A 257 1.66 -0.03 -14.08
CA SER A 257 2.88 0.72 -13.88
C SER A 257 3.87 0.54 -15.03
N TYR A 258 4.84 1.44 -15.17
CA TYR A 258 5.88 1.31 -16.19
C TYR A 258 6.68 0.01 -16.05
N THR A 259 7.04 -0.39 -14.83
CA THR A 259 7.76 -1.65 -14.57
C THR A 259 6.94 -2.87 -14.96
N GLN A 260 5.63 -2.84 -14.67
CA GLN A 260 4.69 -3.87 -15.10
C GLN A 260 4.57 -3.94 -16.63
N TYR A 261 4.45 -2.79 -17.28
CA TYR A 261 4.44 -2.71 -18.74
C TYR A 261 5.73 -3.26 -19.37
N GLN A 262 6.90 -2.97 -18.76
CA GLN A 262 8.18 -3.54 -19.18
C GLN A 262 8.24 -5.06 -19.00
N ASP A 263 7.65 -5.61 -17.94
CA ASP A 263 7.56 -7.07 -17.75
C ASP A 263 6.80 -7.73 -18.91
N ILE A 264 5.68 -7.13 -19.34
CA ILE A 264 4.90 -7.62 -20.50
C ILE A 264 5.74 -7.59 -21.78
N ILE A 265 6.48 -6.49 -22.03
CA ILE A 265 7.37 -6.39 -23.19
C ILE A 265 8.45 -7.48 -23.19
N ASN A 266 9.07 -7.72 -22.03
CA ASN A 266 10.14 -8.71 -21.92
C ASN A 266 9.61 -10.12 -22.26
N ARG A 267 8.37 -10.43 -21.84
CA ARG A 267 7.70 -11.70 -22.18
C ARG A 267 7.37 -11.81 -23.66
N LEU A 268 6.84 -10.74 -24.27
CA LEU A 268 6.61 -10.68 -25.72
C LEU A 268 7.90 -10.88 -26.51
N THR A 269 8.97 -10.20 -26.11
CA THR A 269 10.29 -10.30 -26.76
C THR A 269 10.87 -11.70 -26.63
N HIS A 270 10.69 -12.33 -25.46
CA HIS A 270 11.09 -13.71 -25.23
C HIS A 270 10.33 -14.68 -26.15
N ASN A 271 9.01 -14.54 -26.26
CA ASN A 271 8.18 -15.38 -27.14
C ASN A 271 8.56 -15.20 -28.62
N ALA A 272 8.74 -13.96 -29.08
CA ALA A 272 9.21 -13.66 -30.44
C ALA A 272 10.53 -14.35 -30.77
N THR A 273 11.46 -14.35 -29.81
CA THR A 273 12.77 -15.00 -29.95
C THR A 273 12.62 -16.51 -30.09
N LEU A 274 11.70 -17.13 -29.32
CA LEU A 274 11.44 -18.57 -29.40
C LEU A 274 10.81 -18.98 -30.74
N LEU A 275 9.98 -18.11 -31.33
CA LEU A 275 9.32 -18.34 -32.62
C LEU A 275 10.17 -17.89 -33.83
N ASN A 276 11.35 -17.31 -33.57
CA ASN A 276 12.27 -16.80 -34.60
C ASN A 276 11.61 -15.78 -35.55
N HIS A 277 10.70 -14.95 -35.05
CA HIS A 277 10.06 -13.87 -35.82
C HIS A 277 10.23 -12.50 -35.15
N GLN A 278 10.11 -11.44 -35.96
CA GLN A 278 10.16 -10.07 -35.46
C GLN A 278 8.75 -9.54 -35.18
N ILE A 279 8.49 -9.16 -33.93
CA ILE A 279 7.29 -8.39 -33.59
C ILE A 279 7.54 -6.93 -33.95
N ASN A 280 6.68 -6.35 -34.78
CA ASN A 280 6.75 -4.92 -35.07
C ASN A 280 6.29 -4.10 -33.86
N MET A 281 7.27 -3.66 -33.05
CA MET A 281 7.04 -2.90 -31.83
C MET A 281 6.82 -1.39 -32.05
N GLN A 282 6.90 -0.90 -33.30
CA GLN A 282 6.86 0.55 -33.59
C GLN A 282 5.53 1.22 -33.24
N SER A 283 4.40 0.50 -33.31
CA SER A 283 3.09 1.02 -32.89
C SER A 283 2.96 1.13 -31.37
N TYR A 284 3.79 0.41 -30.61
CA TYR A 284 3.73 0.34 -29.15
C TYR A 284 4.69 1.33 -28.46
N SER A 285 5.69 1.85 -29.18
CA SER A 285 6.59 2.91 -28.67
C SER A 285 5.86 4.22 -28.35
N LEU A 286 4.78 4.54 -29.07
CA LEU A 286 3.95 5.72 -28.79
C LEU A 286 3.15 5.56 -27.49
N LYS A 287 2.64 4.35 -27.20
CA LYS A 287 1.97 4.04 -25.93
C LYS A 287 2.94 4.09 -24.74
N LEU A 288 4.18 3.62 -24.92
CA LEU A 288 5.28 3.77 -23.96
C LEU A 288 5.55 5.24 -23.63
N TRP A 289 5.62 6.09 -24.65
CA TRP A 289 5.83 7.53 -24.48
C TRP A 289 4.70 8.19 -23.68
N ILE A 290 3.44 7.90 -24.02
CA ILE A 290 2.27 8.40 -23.28
C ILE A 290 2.27 7.92 -21.82
N LEU A 291 2.53 6.64 -21.56
CA LEU A 291 2.61 6.08 -20.20
C LEU A 291 3.77 6.67 -19.39
N SER A 292 4.88 7.04 -20.03
CA SER A 292 6.01 7.71 -19.38
C SER A 292 5.71 9.15 -18.96
N ILE A 293 4.79 9.82 -19.67
CA ILE A 293 4.35 11.19 -19.37
C ILE A 293 3.33 11.21 -18.23
N ILE A 294 2.42 10.23 -18.17
CA ILE A 294 1.38 10.13 -17.11
C ILE A 294 1.98 9.87 -15.71
N LYS A 295 3.27 9.51 -15.62
CA LYS A 295 3.99 9.23 -14.37
C LYS A 295 5.09 10.22 -14.00
N ARG A 296 5.27 11.30 -14.75
CA ARG A 296 6.07 12.46 -14.32
C ARG A 296 5.15 13.53 -13.74
#